data_AF-A0A960RR02-F1
#
_entry.id   AF-A0A960RR02-F1
#
_cell.length_a   1.000
_cell.length_b   1.000
_cell.length_c   1.000
_cell.angle_alpha   90.00
_cell.angle_beta   90.00
_cell.angle_gamma   90.00
#
_symmetry.space_group_name_H-M   'P 1'
#
loop_
_entity.id
_entity.type
_entity.pdbx_description
1 polymer ?
#
loop_
_entity_poly.entity_id
_entity_poly.type
_entity_poly.pdbx_seq_one_letter_code
_entity_poly.pdbx_strand_id
1 'polypeptide(L)'
;LGLSSDADVCIDFSIGGAVEETALSIEIPWVLGTTGWEKEAVLPLVEKREIPLLYAPNFSLGMALFRKLACVGRSLYADYDMEGEEIHHQSKKDAPSGSALRLMEEIEGLTFKSKREGTEVGTHRILFKAAEEEVELTHRALDRRVFARGAVLAAEWLMGRKGIFTFDEMIEEQWNLVDSQQH
;
A
#
# COMPACT_ATOMS: atom_id res chain seq x y z
N LEU A 1 3.60 -8.90 -23.38
CA LEU A 1 2.44 -7.97 -23.53
C LEU A 1 2.80 -6.86 -24.52
N GLY A 2 1.96 -6.58 -25.52
CA GLY A 2 2.22 -5.48 -26.47
C GLY A 2 1.74 -4.15 -25.89
N LEU A 3 2.65 -3.35 -25.33
CA LEU A 3 2.36 -1.98 -24.90
C LEU A 3 2.08 -1.13 -26.14
N SER A 4 1.05 -0.27 -26.06
CA SER A 4 0.81 0.73 -27.11
C SER A 4 2.01 1.66 -27.21
N SER A 5 2.41 2.02 -28.44
CA SER A 5 3.54 2.93 -28.70
C SER A 5 3.35 4.34 -28.13
N ASP A 6 2.13 4.68 -27.72
CA ASP A 6 1.75 6.05 -27.35
C ASP A 6 1.48 6.20 -25.84
N ALA A 7 1.79 5.17 -25.03
CA ALA A 7 1.57 5.20 -23.59
C ALA A 7 2.76 5.82 -22.84
N ASP A 8 2.50 6.77 -21.96
CA ASP A 8 3.54 7.44 -21.15
C ASP A 8 3.93 6.66 -19.88
N VAL A 9 3.03 5.81 -19.38
CA VAL A 9 3.21 5.05 -18.12
C VAL A 9 2.41 3.74 -18.18
N CYS A 10 2.98 2.66 -17.65
CA CYS A 10 2.31 1.39 -17.50
C CYS A 10 1.79 1.22 -16.06
N ILE A 11 0.50 0.88 -15.91
CA ILE A 11 -0.07 0.46 -14.63
C ILE A 11 -0.38 -1.04 -14.71
N ASP A 12 0.28 -1.83 -13.88
CA ASP A 12 0.24 -3.30 -13.92
C ASP A 12 -0.41 -3.89 -12.66
N PHE A 13 -1.60 -4.45 -12.86
CA PHE A 13 -2.32 -5.30 -11.92
C PHE A 13 -2.67 -6.63 -12.62
N SER A 14 -1.63 -7.42 -12.91
CA SER A 14 -1.71 -8.72 -13.56
C SER A 14 -1.51 -9.87 -12.56
N ILE A 15 -0.68 -10.86 -12.91
CA ILE A 15 -0.37 -12.05 -12.10
C ILE A 15 1.13 -12.07 -11.82
N GLY A 16 1.53 -12.52 -10.63
CA GLY A 16 2.94 -12.49 -10.19
C GLY A 16 3.92 -13.12 -11.18
N GLY A 17 3.55 -14.26 -11.80
CA GLY A 17 4.37 -14.94 -12.79
C GLY A 17 4.58 -14.19 -14.12
N ALA A 18 3.82 -13.12 -14.41
CA ALA A 18 3.98 -12.31 -15.61
C ALA A 18 4.85 -11.06 -15.39
N VAL A 19 5.19 -10.75 -14.14
CA VAL A 19 5.92 -9.53 -13.78
C VAL A 19 7.35 -9.56 -14.34
N GLU A 20 8.03 -10.69 -14.29
CA GLU A 20 9.40 -10.83 -14.83
C GLU A 20 9.43 -10.64 -16.35
N GLU A 21 8.48 -11.24 -17.09
CA GLU A 21 8.35 -11.04 -18.54
C GLU A 21 8.05 -9.57 -18.89
N THR A 22 7.22 -8.92 -18.09
CA THR A 22 6.92 -7.49 -18.24
C THR A 22 8.16 -6.65 -17.99
N ALA A 23 8.94 -6.96 -16.95
CA ALA A 23 10.19 -6.27 -16.65
C ALA A 23 11.24 -6.38 -17.76
N LEU A 24 11.23 -7.46 -18.56
CA LEU A 24 12.11 -7.65 -19.72
C LEU A 24 11.72 -6.78 -20.93
N SER A 25 10.46 -6.37 -21.04
CA SER A 25 9.91 -5.70 -22.23
C SER A 25 9.45 -4.26 -21.98
N ILE A 26 9.25 -3.86 -20.72
CA ILE A 26 8.81 -2.51 -20.34
C ILE A 26 9.88 -1.48 -20.71
N GLU A 27 9.50 -0.38 -21.35
CA GLU A 27 10.42 0.71 -21.73
C GLU A 27 9.97 2.09 -21.20
N ILE A 28 8.85 2.12 -20.49
CA ILE A 28 8.22 3.31 -19.94
C ILE A 28 8.11 3.20 -18.42
N PRO A 29 7.92 4.31 -17.69
CA PRO A 29 7.62 4.30 -16.26
C PRO A 29 6.56 3.25 -15.90
N TRP A 30 6.75 2.57 -14.77
CA TRP A 30 5.97 1.41 -14.39
C TRP A 30 5.44 1.54 -12.96
N VAL A 31 4.11 1.50 -12.83
CA VAL A 31 3.41 1.38 -11.56
C VAL A 31 2.97 -0.07 -11.40
N LEU A 32 3.57 -0.79 -10.46
CA LEU A 32 3.37 -2.21 -10.26
C LEU A 32 2.56 -2.48 -8.98
N GLY A 33 1.31 -2.88 -9.15
CA GLY A 33 0.42 -3.31 -8.07
C GLY A 33 0.18 -4.81 -7.98
N THR A 34 0.73 -5.58 -8.92
CA THR A 34 0.75 -7.03 -8.86
C THR A 34 1.54 -7.51 -7.63
N THR A 35 1.03 -8.53 -6.93
CA THR A 35 1.69 -9.19 -5.79
C THR A 35 2.22 -10.57 -6.18
N GLY A 36 3.13 -11.14 -5.38
CA GLY A 36 3.61 -12.52 -5.56
C GLY A 36 4.62 -12.68 -6.70
N TRP A 37 5.50 -11.70 -6.86
CA TRP A 37 6.64 -11.71 -7.77
C TRP A 37 7.95 -11.59 -6.98
N GLU A 38 9.04 -12.08 -7.56
CA GLU A 38 10.35 -12.13 -6.91
C GLU A 38 11.12 -10.82 -7.14
N LYS A 39 11.41 -10.09 -6.06
CA LYS A 39 12.06 -8.77 -6.15
C LYS A 39 13.46 -8.87 -6.74
N GLU A 40 14.19 -9.91 -6.39
CA GLU A 40 15.57 -10.18 -6.78
C GLU A 40 15.68 -10.45 -8.29
N ALA A 41 14.61 -10.92 -8.93
CA ALA A 41 14.55 -11.12 -10.37
C ALA A 41 14.24 -9.83 -11.15
N VAL A 42 13.47 -8.91 -10.55
CA VAL A 42 12.90 -7.75 -11.25
C VAL A 42 13.66 -6.45 -10.98
N LEU A 43 13.98 -6.14 -9.71
CA LEU A 43 14.55 -4.84 -9.34
C LEU A 43 15.91 -4.56 -10.02
N PRO A 44 16.88 -5.51 -10.06
CA PRO A 44 18.15 -5.25 -10.74
C PRO A 44 18.01 -5.00 -12.24
N LEU A 45 17.01 -5.61 -12.88
CA LEU A 45 16.75 -5.45 -14.31
C LEU A 45 16.20 -4.06 -14.62
N VAL A 46 15.19 -3.63 -13.85
CA VAL A 46 14.56 -2.30 -13.96
C VAL A 46 15.59 -1.20 -13.69
N GLU A 47 16.41 -1.38 -12.64
CA GLU A 47 17.47 -0.43 -12.27
C GLU A 47 18.52 -0.30 -13.38
N LYS A 48 19.04 -1.42 -13.90
CA LYS A 48 20.04 -1.43 -14.98
C LYS A 48 19.54 -0.74 -16.25
N ARG A 49 18.22 -0.82 -16.51
CA ARG A 49 17.57 -0.24 -17.68
C ARG A 49 17.07 1.19 -17.42
N GLU A 50 17.32 1.74 -16.23
CA GLU A 50 16.88 3.06 -15.78
C GLU A 50 15.35 3.28 -15.93
N ILE A 51 14.56 2.21 -15.80
CA ILE A 51 13.10 2.31 -15.88
C ILE A 51 12.57 2.84 -14.54
N PRO A 52 11.85 3.97 -14.50
CA PRO A 52 11.22 4.43 -13.27
C PRO A 52 10.16 3.42 -12.82
N LEU A 53 10.25 2.96 -11.58
CA LEU A 53 9.33 1.98 -11.02
C LEU A 53 8.75 2.50 -9.72
N LEU A 54 7.44 2.42 -9.55
CA LEU A 54 6.80 2.49 -8.25
C LEU A 54 6.02 1.21 -8.02
N TYR A 55 6.34 0.47 -6.95
CA TYR A 55 5.62 -0.76 -6.63
C TYR A 55 5.02 -0.73 -5.23
N ALA A 56 3.81 -1.30 -5.09
CA ALA A 56 3.16 -1.48 -3.79
C ALA A 56 2.09 -2.57 -3.81
N PRO A 57 1.89 -3.30 -2.71
CA PRO A 57 0.80 -4.27 -2.59
C PRO A 57 -0.58 -3.61 -2.37
N ASN A 58 -0.61 -2.30 -2.09
CA ASN A 58 -1.82 -1.55 -1.82
C ASN A 58 -1.62 -0.07 -2.19
N PHE A 59 -2.54 0.47 -3.00
CA PHE A 59 -2.53 1.87 -3.47
C PHE A 59 -3.63 2.73 -2.82
N SER A 60 -4.25 2.30 -1.72
CA SER A 60 -5.24 3.13 -1.03
C SER A 60 -4.57 4.26 -0.26
N LEU A 61 -4.81 5.51 -0.66
CA LEU A 61 -4.44 6.69 0.13
C LEU A 61 -5.02 6.64 1.55
N GLY A 62 -6.26 6.16 1.69
CA GLY A 62 -6.91 6.02 2.99
C GLY A 62 -6.19 5.02 3.89
N MET A 63 -5.66 3.93 3.33
CA MET A 63 -4.86 2.96 4.08
C MET A 63 -3.50 3.54 4.45
N ALA A 64 -2.87 4.31 3.56
CA ALA A 64 -1.62 4.99 3.86
C ALA A 64 -1.77 6.00 5.00
N LEU A 65 -2.84 6.82 4.99
CA LEU A 65 -3.19 7.72 6.08
C LEU A 65 -3.46 6.95 7.38
N PHE A 66 -4.31 5.92 7.32
CA PHE A 66 -4.64 5.09 8.47
C PHE A 66 -3.40 4.51 9.14
N ARG A 67 -2.47 3.96 8.35
CA ARG A 67 -1.21 3.41 8.84
C ARG A 67 -0.35 4.47 9.53
N LYS A 68 -0.18 5.64 8.93
CA LYS A 68 0.54 6.76 9.56
C LYS A 68 -0.09 7.16 10.90
N LEU A 69 -1.42 7.33 10.93
CA LEU A 69 -2.15 7.66 12.15
C LEU A 69 -2.04 6.56 13.21
N ALA A 70 -2.01 5.29 12.81
CA ALA A 70 -1.80 4.18 13.73
C ALA A 70 -0.40 4.20 14.36
N CYS A 71 0.64 4.50 13.57
CA CYS A 71 2.00 4.66 14.11
C CYS A 71 2.08 5.84 15.08
N VAL A 72 1.49 6.99 14.74
CA VAL A 72 1.42 8.15 15.64
C VAL A 72 0.63 7.79 16.92
N GLY A 73 -0.51 7.12 16.75
CA GLY A 73 -1.33 6.62 17.85
C GLY A 73 -0.53 5.72 18.79
N ARG A 74 0.24 4.77 18.25
CA ARG A 74 1.12 3.91 19.06
C ARG A 74 2.15 4.72 19.86
N SER A 75 2.75 5.76 19.26
CA SER A 75 3.70 6.61 19.96
C SER A 75 3.08 7.43 21.09
N LEU A 76 1.85 7.92 20.92
CA LEU A 76 1.14 8.71 21.94
C LEU A 76 0.52 7.84 23.03
N TYR A 77 0.02 6.67 22.67
CA TYR A 77 -0.69 5.73 23.55
C TYR A 77 0.19 4.51 23.86
N ALA A 78 1.45 4.75 24.24
CA ALA A 78 2.45 3.70 24.47
C ALA A 78 2.03 2.70 25.56
N ASP A 79 1.33 3.18 26.60
CA ASP A 79 0.88 2.40 27.76
C ASP A 79 -0.56 1.87 27.63
N TYR A 80 -1.21 2.07 26.47
CA TYR A 80 -2.58 1.62 26.25
C TYR A 80 -2.60 0.20 25.71
N ASP A 81 -3.65 -0.55 26.05
CA ASP A 81 -3.95 -1.80 25.37
C ASP A 81 -4.27 -1.51 23.90
N MET A 82 -3.73 -2.33 23.00
CA MET A 82 -3.88 -2.14 21.56
C MET A 82 -4.36 -3.42 20.88
N GLU A 83 -5.48 -3.34 20.17
CA GLU A 83 -6.06 -4.46 19.43
C GLU A 83 -6.41 -4.07 18.00
N GLY A 84 -6.04 -4.93 17.04
CA GLY A 84 -6.43 -4.83 15.64
C GLY A 84 -7.59 -5.76 15.29
N GLU A 85 -8.51 -5.29 14.45
CA GLU A 85 -9.53 -6.13 13.79
C GLU A 85 -9.53 -5.85 12.29
N GLU A 86 -9.65 -6.91 11.48
CA GLU A 86 -9.91 -6.79 10.06
C GLU A 86 -11.12 -7.60 9.61
N ILE A 87 -11.85 -7.10 8.61
CA ILE A 87 -13.01 -7.75 8.00
C ILE A 87 -12.84 -7.71 6.49
N HIS A 88 -12.97 -8.88 5.85
CA HIS A 88 -12.97 -9.03 4.40
C HIS A 88 -14.05 -10.03 3.95
N HIS A 89 -14.33 -10.07 2.66
CA HIS A 89 -15.27 -11.02 2.05
C HIS A 89 -14.87 -12.48 2.27
N GLN A 90 -15.85 -13.39 2.25
CA GLN A 90 -15.66 -14.82 2.56
C GLN A 90 -14.66 -15.54 1.64
N SER A 91 -14.53 -15.11 0.39
CA SER A 91 -13.62 -15.74 -0.56
C SER A 91 -12.15 -15.32 -0.42
N LYS A 92 -11.82 -14.42 0.52
CA LYS A 92 -10.43 -14.03 0.78
C LYS A 92 -9.72 -15.14 1.56
N LYS A 93 -8.74 -15.78 0.92
CA LYS A 93 -8.03 -16.97 1.42
C LYS A 93 -6.93 -16.67 2.44
N ASP A 94 -6.25 -15.54 2.28
CA ASP A 94 -5.18 -15.10 3.18
C ASP A 94 -5.75 -14.49 4.45
N ALA A 95 -5.18 -14.81 5.61
CA ALA A 95 -5.48 -14.23 6.91
C ALA A 95 -4.25 -14.29 7.83
N PRO A 96 -3.82 -13.17 8.45
CA PRO A 96 -4.32 -11.80 8.25
C PRO A 96 -4.08 -11.29 6.82
N SER A 97 -4.78 -10.23 6.39
CA SER A 97 -4.48 -9.61 5.08
C SER A 97 -3.08 -9.00 5.04
N GLY A 98 -2.54 -8.81 3.83
CA GLY A 98 -1.26 -8.13 3.65
C GLY A 98 -1.18 -6.74 4.31
N SER A 99 -2.30 -5.99 4.35
CA SER A 99 -2.34 -4.71 5.07
C SER A 99 -2.24 -4.89 6.58
N ALA A 100 -2.88 -5.91 7.15
CA ALA A 100 -2.77 -6.22 8.57
C ALA A 100 -1.36 -6.73 8.93
N LEU A 101 -0.76 -7.60 8.09
CA LEU A 101 0.62 -8.07 8.27
C LEU A 101 1.59 -6.90 8.33
N ARG A 102 1.52 -5.97 7.37
CA ARG A 102 2.37 -4.78 7.33
C ARG A 102 2.21 -3.90 8.58
N LEU A 103 0.98 -3.71 9.07
CA LEU A 103 0.75 -2.96 10.30
C LEU A 103 1.40 -3.64 11.52
N MET A 104 1.37 -4.97 11.62
CA MET A 104 2.02 -5.71 12.71
C MET A 104 3.55 -5.71 12.59
N GLU A 105 4.10 -5.67 11.38
CA GLU A 105 5.55 -5.51 11.14
C GLU A 105 6.04 -4.12 11.55
N GLU A 106 5.23 -3.08 11.32
CA GLU A 106 5.61 -1.69 11.61
C GLU A 106 5.31 -1.27 13.06
N ILE A 107 4.29 -1.86 13.70
CA ILE A 107 3.79 -1.44 15.01
C ILE A 107 3.99 -2.55 16.03
N GLU A 108 4.99 -2.38 16.90
CA GLU A 108 5.30 -3.34 17.95
C GLU A 108 4.11 -3.57 18.91
N GLY A 109 3.79 -4.84 19.15
CA GLY A 109 2.72 -5.28 20.04
C GLY A 109 1.33 -5.34 19.38
N LEU A 110 1.19 -4.89 18.13
CA LEU A 110 -0.09 -4.98 17.42
C LEU A 110 -0.38 -6.41 16.98
N THR A 111 -1.60 -6.87 17.25
CA THR A 111 -2.12 -8.14 16.74
C THR A 111 -3.47 -7.93 16.08
N PHE A 112 -3.81 -8.76 15.08
CA PHE A 112 -5.09 -8.66 14.36
C PHE A 112 -5.98 -9.89 14.54
N LYS A 113 -7.24 -9.64 14.90
CA LYS A 113 -8.35 -10.60 14.74
C LYS A 113 -8.91 -10.48 13.32
N SER A 114 -8.99 -11.60 12.61
CA SER A 114 -9.43 -11.64 11.21
C SER A 114 -10.83 -12.23 11.07
N LYS A 115 -11.76 -11.47 10.47
CA LYS A 115 -13.12 -11.90 10.15
C LYS A 115 -13.31 -12.01 8.63
N ARG A 116 -14.12 -12.98 8.22
CA ARG A 116 -14.47 -13.25 6.81
C ARG A 116 -15.99 -13.24 6.66
N GLU A 117 -16.55 -12.09 6.28
CA GLU A 117 -17.97 -11.80 6.38
C GLU A 117 -18.50 -11.15 5.09
N GLY A 118 -19.67 -11.62 4.64
CA GLY A 118 -20.43 -11.05 3.54
C GLY A 118 -19.59 -10.73 2.29
N THR A 119 -19.80 -9.53 1.77
CA THR A 119 -19.16 -8.99 0.56
C THR A 119 -18.13 -7.91 0.88
N GLU A 120 -17.58 -7.93 2.09
CA GLU A 120 -16.83 -6.78 2.58
C GLU A 120 -15.50 -6.60 1.85
N VAL A 121 -15.30 -5.43 1.24
CA VAL A 121 -14.11 -5.19 0.39
C VAL A 121 -12.84 -5.19 1.25
N GLY A 122 -12.88 -4.51 2.39
CA GLY A 122 -11.82 -4.51 3.39
C GLY A 122 -12.07 -3.44 4.45
N THR A 123 -12.15 -3.85 5.71
CA THR A 123 -12.17 -2.95 6.87
C THR A 123 -11.00 -3.30 7.78
N HIS A 124 -10.31 -2.29 8.28
CA HIS A 124 -9.24 -2.41 9.29
C HIS A 124 -9.55 -1.44 10.41
N ARG A 125 -9.49 -1.94 11.65
CA ARG A 125 -9.66 -1.15 12.87
C ARG A 125 -8.51 -1.38 13.81
N ILE A 126 -8.08 -0.33 14.49
CA ILE A 126 -7.14 -0.40 15.61
C ILE A 126 -7.78 0.36 16.77
N LEU A 127 -7.92 -0.33 17.89
CA LEU A 127 -8.40 0.22 19.15
C LEU A 127 -7.21 0.44 20.07
N PHE A 128 -7.11 1.65 20.63
CA PHE A 128 -6.26 1.99 21.76
C PHE A 128 -7.17 2.18 22.98
N LYS A 129 -6.91 1.50 24.09
CA LYS A 129 -7.78 1.52 25.27
C LYS A 129 -7.02 1.64 26.59
N ALA A 130 -7.52 2.49 27.47
CA ALA A 130 -7.15 2.59 28.88
C ALA A 130 -8.41 2.60 29.76
N ALA A 131 -8.25 2.79 31.07
CA ALA A 131 -9.38 2.84 31.99
C ALA A 131 -10.24 4.11 31.82
N GLU A 132 -9.62 5.19 31.36
CA GLU A 132 -10.19 6.53 31.29
C GLU A 132 -10.75 6.88 29.90
N GLU A 133 -10.15 6.34 28.83
CA GLU A 133 -10.57 6.62 27.45
C GLU A 133 -10.29 5.46 26.49
N GLU A 134 -10.96 5.52 25.33
CA GLU A 134 -10.69 4.64 24.20
C GLU A 134 -10.70 5.45 22.90
N VAL A 135 -9.79 5.08 21.99
CA VAL A 135 -9.65 5.69 20.67
C VAL A 135 -9.65 4.59 19.62
N GLU A 136 -10.60 4.64 18.69
CA GLU A 136 -10.67 3.70 17.56
C GLU A 136 -10.29 4.42 16.25
N LEU A 137 -9.30 3.89 15.54
CA LEU A 137 -9.04 4.22 14.15
C LEU A 137 -9.72 3.19 13.27
N THR A 138 -10.45 3.62 12.24
CA THR A 138 -11.07 2.72 11.25
C THR A 138 -10.79 3.20 9.83
N HIS A 139 -10.26 2.30 9.00
CA HIS A 139 -10.26 2.42 7.54
C HIS A 139 -11.24 1.43 6.92
N ARG A 140 -12.06 1.90 5.98
CA ARG A 140 -12.98 1.05 5.20
C ARG A 140 -12.84 1.33 3.71
N ALA A 141 -12.39 0.34 2.96
CA ALA A 141 -12.52 0.35 1.52
C ALA A 141 -13.96 -0.02 1.17
N LEU A 142 -14.70 0.90 0.54
CA LEU A 142 -16.07 0.63 0.07
C LEU A 142 -16.09 0.03 -1.34
N ASP A 143 -15.03 0.25 -2.10
CA ASP A 143 -14.95 -0.14 -3.51
C ASP A 143 -13.48 -0.28 -3.91
N ARG A 144 -13.16 -1.30 -4.73
CA ARG A 144 -11.81 -1.57 -5.24
C ARG A 144 -11.27 -0.44 -6.13
N ARG A 145 -12.13 0.44 -6.65
CA ARG A 145 -11.75 1.68 -7.36
C ARG A 145 -10.85 2.59 -6.54
N VAL A 146 -10.82 2.47 -5.21
CA VAL A 146 -9.87 3.22 -4.36
C VAL A 146 -8.41 2.89 -4.71
N PHE A 147 -8.10 1.65 -5.05
CA PHE A 147 -6.74 1.23 -5.42
C PHE A 147 -6.36 1.72 -6.81
N ALA A 148 -7.30 1.67 -7.76
CA ALA A 148 -7.08 2.21 -9.11
C ALA A 148 -6.80 3.72 -9.07
N ARG A 149 -7.54 4.48 -8.26
CA ARG A 149 -7.29 5.92 -8.09
C ARG A 149 -5.88 6.20 -7.56
N GLY A 150 -5.44 5.48 -6.53
CA GLY A 150 -4.08 5.68 -6.02
C GLY A 150 -2.99 5.23 -7.00
N ALA A 151 -3.24 4.20 -7.81
CA ALA A 151 -2.31 3.81 -8.88
C ALA A 151 -2.17 4.89 -9.96
N VAL A 152 -3.26 5.58 -10.30
CA VAL A 152 -3.22 6.75 -11.21
C VAL A 152 -2.41 7.89 -10.58
N LEU A 153 -2.63 8.21 -9.31
CA LEU A 153 -1.83 9.24 -8.62
C LEU A 153 -0.35 8.87 -8.54
N ALA A 154 -0.05 7.59 -8.29
CA ALA A 154 1.31 7.08 -8.32
C ALA A 154 1.94 7.21 -9.72
N ALA A 155 1.15 6.97 -10.78
CA ALA A 155 1.60 7.15 -12.16
C ALA A 155 1.93 8.62 -12.45
N GLU A 156 1.04 9.54 -12.06
CA GLU A 156 1.28 10.99 -12.18
C GLU A 156 2.52 11.44 -11.40
N TRP A 157 2.70 10.95 -10.17
CA TRP A 157 3.85 11.28 -9.33
C TRP A 157 5.16 10.73 -9.89
N LEU A 158 5.13 9.56 -10.53
CA LEU A 158 6.30 8.89 -11.10
C LEU A 158 6.82 9.57 -12.38
N MET A 159 5.98 10.34 -13.06
CA MET A 159 6.36 11.03 -14.30
C MET A 159 7.59 11.93 -14.11
N GLY A 160 8.59 11.76 -14.98
CA GLY A 160 9.84 12.53 -14.94
C GLY A 160 10.82 12.13 -13.83
N ARG A 161 10.47 11.19 -12.95
CA ARG A 161 11.37 10.65 -11.93
C ARG A 161 12.25 9.54 -12.48
N LYS A 162 13.34 9.25 -11.77
CA LYS A 162 14.24 8.13 -12.04
C LYS A 162 14.46 7.34 -10.76
N GLY A 163 14.52 6.01 -10.88
CA GLY A 163 14.75 5.11 -9.76
C GLY A 163 13.55 4.24 -9.41
N ILE A 164 13.71 3.51 -8.32
CA ILE A 164 12.72 2.57 -7.78
C ILE A 164 12.14 3.19 -6.52
N PHE A 165 10.82 3.20 -6.43
CA PHE A 165 10.05 3.82 -5.36
C PHE A 165 8.98 2.87 -4.86
N THR A 166 8.50 3.18 -3.66
CA THR A 166 7.33 2.58 -3.03
C THR A 166 6.23 3.62 -2.91
N PHE A 167 4.99 3.14 -2.78
CA PHE A 167 3.87 4.04 -2.49
C PHE A 167 4.05 4.80 -1.18
N ASP A 168 4.76 4.23 -0.21
CA ASP A 168 5.04 4.88 1.07
C ASP A 168 5.97 6.08 0.93
N GLU A 169 7.04 5.95 0.15
CA GLU A 169 7.96 7.07 -0.13
C GLU A 169 7.23 8.21 -0.84
N MET A 170 6.34 7.90 -1.80
CA MET A 170 5.49 8.90 -2.43
C MET A 170 4.63 9.65 -1.39
N ILE A 171 3.98 8.91 -0.49
CA ILE A 171 3.10 9.50 0.53
C ILE A 171 3.91 10.33 1.55
N GLU A 172 5.11 9.88 1.89
CA GLU A 172 6.01 10.60 2.78
C GLU A 172 6.50 11.91 2.18
N GLU A 173 6.88 11.92 0.91
CA GLU A 173 7.21 13.16 0.20
C GLU A 173 6.03 14.13 0.21
N GLN A 174 4.82 13.66 -0.12
CA GLN A 174 3.61 14.50 -0.10
C GLN A 174 3.31 15.04 1.30
N TRP A 175 3.52 14.25 2.34
CA TRP A 175 3.32 14.69 3.72
C TRP A 175 4.28 15.80 4.12
N ASN A 176 5.57 15.63 3.82
CA ASN A 176 6.62 16.61 4.17
C ASN A 176 6.44 17.95 3.42
N LEU A 177 5.85 17.92 2.22
CA LEU A 177 5.47 19.13 1.49
C LEU A 177 4.37 19.94 2.22
N VAL A 178 3.43 19.27 2.89
CA VAL A 178 2.39 19.94 3.67
C VAL A 178 2.96 20.55 4.95
N ASP A 179 3.83 19.82 5.64
CA ASP A 179 4.46 20.26 6.89
C ASP A 179 5.39 21.48 6.66
N SER A 180 6.17 21.46 5.59
CA SER A 180 7.06 22.57 5.22
C SER A 180 6.35 23.83 4.72
N GLN A 181 5.07 23.76 4.36
CA GLN A 181 4.26 24.95 4.04
C GLN A 181 3.56 25.57 5.26
N GLN A 182 3.67 24.94 6.44
CA GLN A 182 3.10 25.45 7.69
C GLN A 182 4.13 26.19 8.56
N HIS A 183 5.38 26.30 8.09
CA HIS A 183 6.49 27.00 8.74
C HIS A 183 7.16 27.98 7.77
#